data_AF-A0A9D2BNJ2-F1
#
_entry.id   AF-A0A9D2BNJ2-F1
#
_cell.length_a   1.000
_cell.length_b   1.000
_cell.length_c   1.000
_cell.angle_alpha   90.00
_cell.angle_beta   90.00
_cell.angle_gamma   90.00
#
_symmetry.space_group_name_H-M   'P 1'
#
loop_
_entity.id
_entity.type
_entity.pdbx_description
1 polymer ?
#
loop_
_entity_poly.entity_id
_entity_poly.type
_entity_poly.pdbx_seq_one_letter_code
_entity_poly.pdbx_strand_id
1 'polypeptide(L)'
;MKGWHKIDLHQHTLHEITYDGKEPKSLYTHEKFENVLIEEGVELKAVTNHNTLNIVDHIKHALICKKNNVNYLPGVEIDYLFDTKDVHAITILNPQNDIVCFSYRLNEIITNKSPKKFLDKDEFARLHENMEFIFIPHVMKNKGIYPSKDIEPVEEAEDWVINMIKNGISVPVIFENTQNYNKYSIYGKIEELLLDDYQYPACYVGSDYKFDNDVQRRKVAIDRVKHYIFSEPTYRGLEISVRNHKTRMAHESELISRGKYLESIKIHNNKNFRNDMTLELSPALNVIIGGSGSGKTLLLNEIFRSITGNDLKDVKNNSKKKGESAYFSKVGKGALLEIKSVPNNYKEFKVVEIPNIYLKFYI
;
A
#
# COMPACT_ATOMS: atom_id res chain seq x y z
N MET A 1 1.03 7.58 -14.95
CA MET A 1 0.49 6.44 -14.20
C MET A 1 -0.30 6.94 -12.97
N LYS A 2 -1.29 7.83 -13.17
CA LYS A 2 -1.97 8.54 -12.07
C LYS A 2 -2.56 7.54 -11.07
N GLY A 3 -2.28 7.73 -9.78
CA GLY A 3 -2.77 6.90 -8.66
C GLY A 3 -1.92 5.69 -8.32
N TRP A 4 -0.85 5.39 -9.07
CA TRP A 4 0.17 4.40 -8.67
C TRP A 4 1.33 5.12 -8.01
N HIS A 5 1.70 4.69 -6.81
CA HIS A 5 2.74 5.31 -5.99
C HIS A 5 3.87 4.33 -5.72
N LYS A 6 5.10 4.70 -6.04
CA LYS A 6 6.28 3.85 -5.87
C LYS A 6 6.63 3.74 -4.38
N ILE A 7 6.96 2.55 -3.91
CA ILE A 7 7.22 2.29 -2.48
C ILE A 7 8.57 1.60 -2.26
N ASP A 8 9.20 1.90 -1.13
CA ASP A 8 10.27 1.08 -0.55
C ASP A 8 10.09 0.97 0.96
N LEU A 9 9.96 -0.26 1.46
CA LEU A 9 9.62 -0.54 2.85
C LEU A 9 10.76 -1.21 3.62
N HIS A 10 11.93 -1.37 3.01
CA HIS A 10 13.04 -2.09 3.59
C HIS A 10 14.37 -1.41 3.30
N GLN A 11 14.88 -0.68 4.29
CA GLN A 11 16.18 -0.01 4.21
C GLN A 11 16.79 0.11 5.61
N HIS A 12 18.10 0.02 5.66
CA HIS A 12 18.89 0.09 6.88
C HIS A 12 19.72 1.37 6.96
N THR A 13 19.93 1.88 8.17
CA THR A 13 20.55 3.18 8.45
C THR A 13 21.55 3.09 9.60
N LEU A 14 21.17 3.52 10.81
CA LEU A 14 22.01 3.60 12.01
C LEU A 14 21.48 2.69 13.13
N HIS A 15 22.32 2.44 14.13
CA HIS A 15 21.94 1.77 15.38
C HIS A 15 21.27 0.40 15.18
N GLU A 16 21.73 -0.37 14.20
CA GLU A 16 21.27 -1.74 14.04
C GLU A 16 21.88 -2.66 15.09
N ILE A 17 21.11 -3.62 15.59
CA ILE A 17 21.60 -4.67 16.48
C ILE A 17 21.21 -6.02 15.85
N THR A 18 22.18 -6.75 15.32
CA THR A 18 21.92 -8.06 14.73
C THR A 18 21.71 -9.13 15.81
N TYR A 19 21.11 -10.26 15.43
CA TYR A 19 20.87 -11.41 16.31
C TYR A 19 22.08 -11.89 17.13
N ASP A 20 23.31 -11.64 16.67
CA ASP A 20 24.55 -12.00 17.38
C ASP A 20 25.12 -10.87 18.23
N GLY A 21 24.36 -9.78 18.42
CA GLY A 21 24.74 -8.63 19.23
C GLY A 21 25.73 -7.68 18.58
N LYS A 22 26.02 -7.84 17.28
CA LYS A 22 26.87 -6.90 16.56
C LYS A 22 26.10 -5.64 16.20
N GLU A 23 26.84 -4.54 16.16
CA GLU A 23 26.39 -3.24 15.68
C GLU A 23 27.13 -2.93 14.39
N PRO A 24 26.56 -3.24 13.21
CA PRO A 24 27.16 -2.95 11.92
C PRO A 24 27.54 -1.48 11.78
N LYS A 25 28.74 -1.22 11.26
CA LYS A 25 29.15 0.15 10.92
C LYS A 25 28.35 0.63 9.71
N SER A 26 27.88 1.87 9.78
CA SER A 26 27.13 2.53 8.72
C SER A 26 27.82 3.84 8.34
N LEU A 27 27.84 4.12 7.04
CA LEU A 27 28.32 5.37 6.46
C LEU A 27 27.18 6.35 6.19
N TYR A 28 26.03 6.10 6.82
CA TYR A 28 24.86 6.95 6.74
C TYR A 28 25.18 8.39 7.12
N THR A 29 24.64 9.30 6.33
CA THR A 29 24.46 10.71 6.71
C THR A 29 23.06 11.13 6.25
N HIS A 30 22.51 12.19 6.85
CA HIS A 30 21.22 12.73 6.41
C HIS A 30 21.24 13.12 4.93
N GLU A 31 22.34 13.69 4.45
CA GLU A 31 22.54 14.03 3.03
C GLU A 31 22.55 12.79 2.13
N LYS A 32 23.26 11.72 2.51
CA LYS A 32 23.27 10.47 1.73
C LYS A 32 21.89 9.83 1.69
N PHE A 33 21.16 9.85 2.80
CA PHE A 33 19.79 9.33 2.85
C PHE A 33 18.85 10.14 1.95
N GLU A 34 18.92 11.47 2.00
CA GLU A 34 18.16 12.35 1.12
C GLU A 34 18.47 12.10 -0.36
N ASN A 35 19.76 11.94 -0.71
CA ASN A 35 20.16 11.65 -2.09
C ASN A 35 19.61 10.30 -2.59
N VAL A 36 19.65 9.26 -1.75
CA VAL A 36 19.06 7.95 -2.07
C VAL A 36 17.55 8.07 -2.25
N LEU A 37 16.85 8.77 -1.34
CA LEU A 37 15.41 8.99 -1.40
C LEU A 37 14.97 9.65 -2.71
N ILE A 38 15.70 10.69 -3.14
CA ILE A 38 15.43 11.41 -4.39
C ILE A 38 15.70 10.52 -5.61
N GLU A 39 16.82 9.78 -5.60
CA GLU A 39 17.18 8.89 -6.72
C GLU A 39 16.21 7.72 -6.89
N GLU A 40 15.71 7.16 -5.78
CA GLU A 40 14.71 6.10 -5.82
C GLU A 40 13.36 6.58 -6.38
N GLY A 41 13.02 7.85 -6.16
CA GLY A 41 11.76 8.44 -6.59
C GLY A 41 10.53 7.78 -5.95
N VAL A 42 10.66 7.31 -4.71
CA VAL A 42 9.57 6.70 -3.94
C VAL A 42 8.66 7.77 -3.33
N GLU A 43 7.40 7.41 -3.13
CA GLU A 43 6.38 8.27 -2.52
C GLU A 43 5.97 7.78 -1.12
N LEU A 44 6.30 6.52 -0.79
CA LEU A 44 6.19 5.94 0.55
C LEU A 44 7.49 5.23 0.92
N LYS A 45 8.08 5.62 2.06
CA LYS A 45 9.36 5.08 2.56
C LYS A 45 9.21 4.52 3.97
N ALA A 46 9.88 3.42 4.26
CA ALA A 46 10.19 2.99 5.62
C ALA A 46 11.69 2.72 5.79
N VAL A 47 12.16 2.84 7.02
CA VAL A 47 13.50 2.39 7.45
C VAL A 47 13.27 1.34 8.51
N THR A 48 13.96 0.21 8.41
CA THR A 48 13.67 -1.02 9.14
C THR A 48 14.97 -1.66 9.62
N ASN A 49 15.66 -0.97 10.52
CA ASN A 49 16.92 -1.46 11.10
C ASN A 49 16.72 -2.77 11.88
N HIS A 50 17.74 -3.63 11.94
CA HIS A 50 17.67 -4.87 12.72
C HIS A 50 17.48 -4.61 14.22
N ASN A 51 16.43 -5.23 14.77
CA ASN A 51 16.04 -5.27 16.19
C ASN A 51 16.00 -3.91 16.91
N THR A 52 15.97 -2.80 16.18
CA THR A 52 16.10 -1.46 16.76
C THR A 52 15.17 -0.48 16.06
N LEU A 53 14.26 0.09 16.85
CA LEU A 53 13.40 1.19 16.44
C LEU A 53 13.83 2.46 17.19
N ASN A 54 14.87 3.14 16.71
CA ASN A 54 15.38 4.35 17.36
C ASN A 54 14.50 5.57 17.03
N ILE A 55 13.75 6.06 18.02
CA ILE A 55 12.77 7.16 17.83
C ILE A 55 13.40 8.42 17.23
N VAL A 56 14.61 8.79 17.67
CA VAL A 56 15.29 10.00 17.18
C VAL A 56 15.62 9.87 15.69
N ASP A 57 16.07 8.70 15.26
CA ASP A 57 16.36 8.45 13.84
C ASP A 57 15.09 8.43 13.01
N HIS A 58 14.02 7.77 13.48
CA HIS A 58 12.74 7.78 12.77
C HIS A 58 12.17 9.20 12.60
N ILE A 59 12.29 10.06 13.62
CA ILE A 59 11.89 11.48 13.50
C ILE A 59 12.72 12.19 12.42
N LYS A 60 14.05 12.01 12.42
CA LYS A 60 14.93 12.62 11.42
C LYS A 60 14.61 12.13 10.00
N HIS A 61 14.38 10.83 9.82
CA HIS A 61 13.95 10.26 8.55
C HIS A 61 12.61 10.84 8.09
N ALA A 62 11.62 10.93 8.99
CA ALA A 62 10.32 11.51 8.69
C ALA A 62 10.43 12.98 8.25
N LEU A 63 11.30 13.77 8.89
CA LEU A 63 11.56 15.16 8.52
C LEU A 63 12.20 15.28 7.13
N ILE A 64 13.18 14.44 6.81
CA ILE A 64 13.82 14.41 5.48
C ILE A 64 12.82 13.96 4.40
N CYS A 65 12.01 12.93 4.68
CA CYS A 65 10.98 12.48 3.75
C CYS A 65 9.93 13.57 3.50
N LYS A 66 9.45 14.23 4.57
CA LYS A 66 8.50 15.34 4.49
C LYS A 66 9.04 16.51 3.66
N LYS A 67 10.33 16.86 3.83
CA LYS A 67 11.01 17.89 3.02
C LYS A 67 10.94 17.57 1.51
N ASN A 68 10.94 16.29 1.16
CA ASN A 68 10.95 15.80 -0.23
C ASN A 68 9.59 15.30 -0.71
N ASN A 69 8.48 15.65 -0.04
CA ASN A 69 7.13 15.17 -0.35
C ASN A 69 6.99 13.62 -0.40
N VAL A 70 7.78 12.92 0.41
CA VAL A 70 7.67 11.47 0.60
C VAL A 70 7.01 11.20 1.94
N ASN A 71 6.01 10.32 1.97
CA ASN A 71 5.43 9.87 3.22
C ASN A 71 6.30 8.81 3.87
N TYR A 72 6.41 8.87 5.20
CA TYR A 72 7.29 8.00 5.98
C TYR A 72 6.48 7.14 6.94
N LEU A 73 6.82 5.85 7.02
CA LEU A 73 6.25 4.91 7.98
C LEU A 73 7.33 4.43 8.96
N PRO A 74 7.04 4.40 10.28
CA PRO A 74 7.91 3.75 11.25
C PRO A 74 7.90 2.24 11.02
N GLY A 75 9.07 1.63 11.07
CA GLY A 75 9.20 0.18 10.92
C GLY A 75 10.50 -0.35 11.51
N VAL A 76 10.59 -1.66 11.61
CA VAL A 76 11.75 -2.38 12.17
C VAL A 76 11.85 -3.73 11.49
N GLU A 77 13.07 -4.21 11.21
CA GLU A 77 13.29 -5.62 10.86
C GLU A 77 13.67 -6.36 12.14
N ILE A 78 12.97 -7.44 12.45
CA ILE A 78 13.19 -8.22 13.66
C ILE A 78 13.74 -9.58 13.25
N ASP A 79 14.79 -10.00 13.97
CA ASP A 79 15.35 -11.33 13.86
C ASP A 79 14.58 -12.26 14.81
N TYR A 80 13.83 -13.21 14.26
CA TYR A 80 13.10 -14.22 15.02
C TYR A 80 13.82 -15.57 15.00
N LEU A 81 13.60 -16.37 16.03
CA LEU A 81 13.99 -17.78 16.09
C LEU A 81 12.75 -18.63 16.40
N PHE A 82 12.38 -19.48 15.45
CA PHE A 82 11.32 -20.47 15.60
C PHE A 82 11.95 -21.86 15.55
N ASP A 83 11.84 -22.62 16.64
CA ASP A 83 12.63 -23.81 16.93
C ASP A 83 14.14 -23.63 16.62
N THR A 84 14.58 -24.11 15.46
CA THR A 84 15.98 -24.09 15.00
C THR A 84 16.23 -23.10 13.86
N LYS A 85 15.21 -22.39 13.40
CA LYS A 85 15.27 -21.57 12.19
C LYS A 85 15.23 -20.07 12.47
N ASP A 86 16.20 -19.37 11.93
CA ASP A 86 16.22 -17.92 11.91
C ASP A 86 15.33 -17.37 10.79
N VAL A 87 14.41 -16.50 11.17
CA VAL A 87 13.49 -15.84 10.24
C VAL A 87 13.60 -14.35 10.48
N HIS A 88 13.88 -13.61 9.43
CA HIS A 88 13.79 -12.17 9.49
C HIS A 88 12.41 -11.73 9.01
N ALA A 89 11.81 -10.76 9.71
CA ALA A 89 10.59 -10.15 9.22
C ALA A 89 10.49 -8.68 9.65
N ILE A 90 9.92 -7.89 8.76
CA ILE A 90 9.70 -6.46 8.95
C ILE A 90 8.31 -6.24 9.55
N THR A 91 8.24 -5.35 10.53
CA THR A 91 7.00 -4.78 11.06
C THR A 91 6.93 -3.32 10.62
N ILE A 92 5.92 -2.97 9.84
CA ILE A 92 5.56 -1.58 9.55
C ILE A 92 4.41 -1.16 10.46
N LEU A 93 4.63 -0.16 11.31
CA LEU A 93 3.66 0.26 12.32
C LEU A 93 2.74 1.35 11.78
N ASN A 94 1.46 1.32 12.19
CA ASN A 94 0.57 2.46 12.00
C ASN A 94 1.17 3.67 12.77
N PRO A 95 1.42 4.83 12.12
CA PRO A 95 1.91 6.03 12.80
C PRO A 95 1.01 6.53 13.95
N GLN A 96 -0.24 6.06 14.03
CA GLN A 96 -1.16 6.35 15.14
C GLN A 96 -0.94 5.48 16.40
N ASN A 97 -0.13 4.43 16.31
CA ASN A 97 0.25 3.63 17.48
C ASN A 97 1.17 4.42 18.42
N ASP A 98 1.30 3.96 19.67
CA ASP A 98 2.35 4.43 20.57
C ASP A 98 3.72 3.83 20.19
N ILE A 99 4.37 4.46 19.22
CA ILE A 99 5.67 4.04 18.69
C ILE A 99 6.77 4.13 19.76
N VAL A 100 6.66 5.05 20.71
CA VAL A 100 7.63 5.20 21.81
C VAL A 100 7.55 4.00 22.75
N CYS A 101 6.34 3.61 23.13
CA CYS A 101 6.10 2.40 23.92
C CYS A 101 6.60 1.15 23.19
N PHE A 102 6.30 1.01 21.89
CA PHE A 102 6.83 -0.11 21.08
C PHE A 102 8.37 -0.14 21.10
N SER A 103 9.02 1.00 20.84
CA SER A 103 10.48 1.13 20.85
C SER A 103 11.08 0.71 22.19
N TYR A 104 10.49 1.17 23.29
CA TYR A 104 10.93 0.82 24.64
C TYR A 104 10.81 -0.69 24.91
N ARG A 105 9.65 -1.29 24.60
CA ARG A 105 9.40 -2.72 24.81
C ARG A 105 10.33 -3.58 23.96
N LEU A 106 10.55 -3.21 22.70
CA LEU A 106 11.51 -3.90 21.84
C LEU A 106 12.92 -3.83 22.43
N ASN A 107 13.37 -2.64 22.85
CA ASN A 107 14.68 -2.47 23.46
C ASN A 107 14.84 -3.28 24.76
N GLU A 108 13.81 -3.33 25.61
CA GLU A 108 13.80 -4.17 26.81
C GLU A 108 13.98 -5.66 26.48
N ILE A 109 13.22 -6.18 25.52
CA ILE A 109 13.37 -7.58 25.05
C ILE A 109 14.80 -7.82 24.57
N ILE A 110 15.30 -6.97 23.67
CA ILE A 110 16.60 -7.14 23.01
C ILE A 110 17.77 -7.01 24.00
N THR A 111 17.70 -6.10 24.97
CA THR A 111 18.75 -5.91 25.98
C THR A 111 18.82 -7.06 26.98
N ASN A 112 17.68 -7.65 27.35
CA ASN A 112 17.61 -8.82 28.23
C ASN A 112 18.10 -10.12 27.58
N LYS A 113 18.26 -10.12 26.25
CA LYS A 113 18.78 -11.28 25.50
C LYS A 113 20.31 -11.27 25.37
N SER A 114 20.93 -12.35 25.84
CA SER A 114 22.35 -12.65 25.71
C SER A 114 22.58 -14.17 25.66
N PRO A 115 23.46 -14.70 24.79
CA PRO A 115 24.30 -13.98 23.82
C PRO A 115 23.60 -13.72 22.47
N LYS A 116 22.45 -14.36 22.21
CA LYS A 116 21.67 -14.23 20.97
C LYS A 116 20.40 -13.42 21.19
N LYS A 117 20.10 -12.51 20.27
CA LYS A 117 19.04 -11.49 20.36
C LYS A 117 17.88 -11.77 19.42
N PHE A 118 17.43 -13.02 19.38
CA PHE A 118 16.26 -13.42 18.60
C PHE A 118 14.98 -13.24 19.39
N LEU A 119 13.90 -12.84 18.73
CA LEU A 119 12.55 -12.92 19.31
C LEU A 119 11.92 -14.29 19.05
N ASP A 120 11.17 -14.80 20.04
CA ASP A 120 10.31 -15.97 19.88
C ASP A 120 8.84 -15.55 19.57
N LYS A 121 7.95 -16.53 19.42
CA LYS A 121 6.51 -16.31 19.13
C LYS A 121 5.78 -15.54 20.24
N ASP A 122 6.11 -15.82 21.48
CA ASP A 122 5.44 -15.21 22.62
C ASP A 122 5.87 -13.75 22.77
N GLU A 123 7.15 -13.47 22.52
CA GLU A 123 7.67 -12.11 22.45
C GLU A 123 7.10 -11.34 21.27
N PHE A 124 6.96 -11.97 20.11
CA PHE A 124 6.24 -11.38 18.97
C PHE A 124 4.82 -10.98 19.37
N ALA A 125 4.06 -11.91 19.96
CA ALA A 125 2.67 -11.67 20.35
C ALA A 125 2.55 -10.54 21.38
N ARG A 126 3.42 -10.54 22.40
CA ARG A 126 3.46 -9.46 23.41
C ARG A 126 3.83 -8.12 22.79
N LEU A 127 4.87 -8.07 21.96
CA LEU A 127 5.38 -6.82 21.37
C LEU A 127 4.32 -6.15 20.48
N HIS A 128 3.54 -6.94 19.73
CA HIS A 128 2.53 -6.45 18.79
C HIS A 128 1.10 -6.40 19.38
N GLU A 129 0.95 -6.70 20.66
CA GLU A 129 -0.35 -6.70 21.34
C GLU A 129 -1.04 -5.33 21.22
N ASN A 130 -2.31 -5.34 20.79
CA ASN A 130 -3.13 -4.14 20.58
C ASN A 130 -2.53 -3.11 19.59
N MET A 131 -1.72 -3.55 18.64
CA MET A 131 -1.13 -2.68 17.63
C MET A 131 -1.66 -2.98 16.23
N GLU A 132 -1.87 -1.93 15.45
CA GLU A 132 -2.07 -2.06 14.00
C GLU A 132 -0.71 -2.06 13.30
N PHE A 133 -0.40 -3.14 12.60
CA PHE A 133 0.84 -3.24 11.84
C PHE A 133 0.64 -4.03 10.55
N ILE A 134 1.55 -3.81 9.61
CA ILE A 134 1.72 -4.64 8.42
C ILE A 134 2.96 -5.50 8.62
N PHE A 135 2.78 -6.81 8.47
CA PHE A 135 3.83 -7.78 8.65
C PHE A 135 4.44 -8.17 7.31
N ILE A 136 5.76 -8.17 7.22
CA ILE A 136 6.48 -8.36 5.98
C ILE A 136 7.60 -9.38 6.20
N PRO A 137 7.30 -10.68 6.11
CA PRO A 137 8.33 -11.68 6.30
C PRO A 137 9.22 -11.86 5.07
N HIS A 138 10.49 -12.19 5.31
CA HIS A 138 11.42 -12.62 4.28
C HIS A 138 11.16 -14.06 3.88
N VAL A 139 11.03 -14.30 2.58
CA VAL A 139 10.47 -15.56 2.08
C VAL A 139 11.56 -16.41 1.43
N MET A 140 12.20 -15.89 0.38
CA MET A 140 13.18 -16.61 -0.43
C MET A 140 14.62 -16.05 -0.24
N LYS A 141 15.12 -16.15 0.98
CA LYS A 141 16.52 -15.83 1.37
C LYS A 141 17.08 -17.03 2.17
N ASN A 142 18.39 -17.12 2.34
CA ASN A 142 18.99 -18.16 3.21
C ASN A 142 18.40 -18.17 4.63
N LYS A 143 17.90 -17.01 5.10
CA LYS A 143 17.21 -16.79 6.38
C LYS A 143 15.71 -16.46 6.22
N GLY A 144 15.10 -17.00 5.17
CA GLY A 144 13.68 -16.80 4.86
C GLY A 144 12.82 -17.99 5.29
N ILE A 145 11.51 -17.78 5.37
CA ILE A 145 10.54 -18.82 5.75
C ILE A 145 10.58 -20.01 4.79
N TYR A 146 10.82 -19.76 3.50
CA TYR A 146 10.97 -20.78 2.47
C TYR A 146 12.39 -20.73 1.90
N PRO A 147 13.35 -21.42 2.54
CA PRO A 147 14.75 -21.28 2.20
C PRO A 147 15.01 -21.80 0.78
N SER A 148 16.14 -21.41 0.19
CA SER A 148 16.57 -21.90 -1.12
C SER A 148 16.59 -23.43 -1.15
N LYS A 149 16.51 -24.03 -2.35
CA LYS A 149 16.70 -25.48 -2.52
C LYS A 149 17.91 -25.92 -1.68
N ASP A 150 17.76 -27.03 -0.96
CA ASP A 150 18.74 -27.68 -0.05
C ASP A 150 18.61 -27.40 1.45
N ILE A 151 17.59 -26.67 1.91
CA ILE A 151 17.28 -26.53 3.35
C ILE A 151 15.84 -26.96 3.61
N GLU A 152 15.62 -27.89 4.54
CA GLU A 152 14.27 -28.31 4.92
C GLU A 152 13.50 -27.14 5.57
N PRO A 153 12.23 -26.93 5.21
CA PRO A 153 11.38 -26.01 5.94
C PRO A 153 11.16 -26.47 7.39
N VAL A 154 10.95 -25.51 8.28
CA VAL A 154 10.60 -25.79 9.68
C VAL A 154 9.10 -25.58 9.83
N GLU A 155 8.39 -26.66 10.13
CA GLU A 155 6.91 -26.73 10.25
C GLU A 155 6.37 -25.60 11.13
N GLU A 156 7.06 -25.28 12.22
CA GLU A 156 6.65 -24.24 13.16
C GLU A 156 6.63 -22.81 12.55
N ALA A 157 7.63 -22.48 11.73
CA ALA A 157 7.74 -21.17 11.08
C ALA A 157 6.76 -21.04 9.91
N GLU A 158 6.53 -22.14 9.20
CA GLU A 158 5.49 -22.23 8.18
C GLU A 158 4.12 -22.07 8.82
N ASP A 159 3.79 -22.85 9.84
CA ASP A 159 2.53 -22.74 10.57
C ASP A 159 2.28 -21.34 11.11
N TRP A 160 3.30 -20.66 11.64
CA TRP A 160 3.15 -19.29 12.12
C TRP A 160 2.70 -18.34 11.02
N VAL A 161 3.37 -18.36 9.87
CA VAL A 161 3.08 -17.46 8.74
C VAL A 161 1.80 -17.85 8.02
N ILE A 162 1.58 -19.16 7.84
CA ILE A 162 0.35 -19.71 7.29
C ILE A 162 -0.84 -19.41 8.20
N ASN A 163 -0.68 -19.42 9.53
CA ASN A 163 -1.75 -19.01 10.44
C ASN A 163 -1.99 -17.50 10.38
N MET A 164 -0.97 -16.65 10.27
CA MET A 164 -1.18 -15.21 10.05
C MET A 164 -1.94 -14.92 8.76
N ILE A 165 -1.64 -15.68 7.71
CA ILE A 165 -2.34 -15.66 6.42
C ILE A 165 -3.79 -16.17 6.54
N LYS A 166 -3.98 -17.39 7.07
CA LYS A 166 -5.28 -18.09 7.13
C LYS A 166 -6.26 -17.38 8.05
N ASN A 167 -5.76 -16.77 9.13
CA ASN A 167 -6.60 -15.96 10.02
C ASN A 167 -7.01 -14.62 9.40
N GLY A 168 -6.44 -14.22 8.24
CA GLY A 168 -7.05 -13.51 7.10
C GLY A 168 -7.77 -12.17 7.30
N ILE A 169 -8.00 -11.74 8.53
CA ILE A 169 -8.82 -10.57 8.88
C ILE A 169 -8.07 -9.65 9.84
N SER A 170 -7.21 -10.16 10.75
CA SER A 170 -6.54 -9.32 11.75
C SER A 170 -5.24 -8.64 11.28
N VAL A 171 -4.30 -9.35 10.63
CA VAL A 171 -2.99 -8.79 10.28
C VAL A 171 -2.71 -8.82 8.77
N PRO A 172 -2.50 -7.66 8.10
CA PRO A 172 -2.08 -7.62 6.69
C PRO A 172 -0.63 -8.09 6.51
N VAL A 173 -0.42 -9.08 5.62
CA VAL A 173 0.90 -9.69 5.35
C VAL A 173 1.37 -9.40 3.92
N ILE A 174 2.64 -9.00 3.75
CA ILE A 174 3.31 -8.85 2.44
C ILE A 174 4.56 -9.72 2.39
N PHE A 175 4.65 -10.61 1.41
CA PHE A 175 5.79 -11.47 1.21
C PHE A 175 6.94 -10.70 0.54
N GLU A 176 8.09 -10.60 1.19
CA GLU A 176 9.29 -10.01 0.57
C GLU A 176 10.07 -11.06 -0.21
N ASN A 177 10.34 -10.77 -1.49
CA ASN A 177 11.24 -11.56 -2.33
C ASN A 177 12.39 -10.71 -2.84
N THR A 178 13.60 -11.25 -2.84
CA THR A 178 14.77 -10.58 -3.41
C THR A 178 15.16 -11.10 -4.80
N GLN A 179 14.44 -12.10 -5.36
CA GLN A 179 14.76 -12.74 -6.64
C GLN A 179 13.88 -12.26 -7.81
N ASN A 180 14.52 -11.82 -8.91
CA ASN A 180 13.93 -11.17 -10.10
C ASN A 180 12.61 -11.75 -10.69
N TYR A 181 12.24 -13.01 -10.45
CA TYR A 181 10.96 -13.61 -10.86
C TYR A 181 9.90 -13.57 -9.73
N ASN A 182 9.79 -12.38 -9.14
CA ASN A 182 9.40 -12.05 -7.75
C ASN A 182 8.15 -12.72 -7.16
N LYS A 183 7.04 -12.85 -7.90
CA LYS A 183 5.79 -13.41 -7.34
C LYS A 183 5.53 -14.85 -7.77
N TYR A 184 5.92 -15.23 -8.98
CA TYR A 184 5.63 -16.56 -9.53
C TYR A 184 6.44 -17.66 -8.83
N SER A 185 7.66 -17.36 -8.35
CA SER A 185 8.42 -18.29 -7.53
C SER A 185 7.79 -18.50 -6.14
N ILE A 186 7.19 -17.46 -5.56
CA ILE A 186 6.41 -17.56 -4.32
C ILE A 186 5.13 -18.33 -4.58
N TYR A 187 4.42 -18.03 -5.68
CA TYR A 187 3.17 -18.67 -6.05
C TYR A 187 3.34 -20.15 -6.29
N GLY A 188 4.37 -20.57 -7.04
CA GLY A 188 4.65 -21.99 -7.24
C GLY A 188 4.98 -22.72 -5.94
N LYS A 189 5.71 -22.09 -5.02
CA LYS A 189 6.02 -22.69 -3.71
C LYS A 189 4.80 -22.74 -2.79
N ILE A 190 3.92 -21.74 -2.87
CA ILE A 190 2.64 -21.71 -2.17
C ILE A 190 1.66 -22.75 -2.73
N GLU A 191 1.60 -22.91 -4.05
CA GLU A 191 0.79 -23.95 -4.72
C GLU A 191 1.23 -25.36 -4.32
N GLU A 192 2.54 -25.59 -4.22
CA GLU A 192 3.11 -26.86 -3.75
C GLU A 192 2.72 -27.19 -2.29
N LEU A 193 2.57 -26.16 -1.44
CA LEU A 193 2.38 -26.31 0.01
C LEU A 193 0.92 -26.18 0.47
N LEU A 194 0.06 -25.45 -0.23
CA LEU A 194 -1.25 -25.03 0.28
C LEU A 194 -2.47 -25.62 -0.44
N LEU A 195 -2.31 -26.58 -1.36
CA LEU A 195 -3.37 -27.38 -2.04
C LEU A 195 -4.70 -26.65 -2.34
N ASP A 196 -4.96 -26.38 -3.63
CA ASP A 196 -6.21 -25.94 -4.30
C ASP A 196 -7.08 -24.79 -3.72
N ASP A 197 -7.01 -24.43 -2.44
CA ASP A 197 -7.97 -23.51 -1.80
C ASP A 197 -7.29 -22.29 -1.13
N TYR A 198 -6.29 -21.71 -1.82
CA TYR A 198 -5.59 -20.53 -1.32
C TYR A 198 -5.48 -19.41 -2.36
N GLN A 199 -5.68 -18.16 -1.93
CA GLN A 199 -5.43 -16.99 -2.76
C GLN A 199 -3.96 -16.59 -2.65
N TYR A 200 -3.27 -16.42 -3.78
CA TYR A 200 -1.92 -15.86 -3.82
C TYR A 200 -1.76 -14.65 -2.87
N PRO A 201 -0.64 -14.55 -2.12
CA PRO A 201 -0.45 -13.48 -1.18
C PRO A 201 0.05 -12.20 -1.87
N ALA A 202 -0.06 -11.08 -1.17
CA ALA A 202 0.62 -9.86 -1.54
C ALA A 202 2.14 -10.09 -1.54
N CYS A 203 2.84 -9.67 -2.60
CA CYS A 203 4.29 -9.77 -2.71
C CYS A 203 4.86 -8.38 -3.02
N TYR A 204 6.06 -8.09 -2.51
CA TYR A 204 6.81 -6.90 -2.88
C TYR A 204 8.32 -7.16 -2.83
N VAL A 205 9.09 -6.19 -3.31
CA VAL A 205 10.55 -6.23 -3.25
C VAL A 205 11.03 -4.89 -2.70
N GLY A 206 11.72 -4.93 -1.55
CA GLY A 206 12.38 -3.79 -0.96
C GLY A 206 13.83 -3.65 -1.43
N SER A 207 14.45 -2.50 -1.12
CA SER A 207 15.84 -2.25 -1.49
C SER A 207 16.83 -3.10 -0.68
N ASP A 208 16.54 -3.36 0.61
CA ASP A 208 17.47 -3.97 1.58
C ASP A 208 18.81 -3.21 1.58
N TYR A 209 18.75 -1.89 1.35
CA TYR A 209 19.95 -1.08 1.18
C TYR A 209 20.59 -0.75 2.53
N LYS A 210 21.92 -0.92 2.60
CA LYS A 210 22.78 -0.56 3.73
C LYS A 210 23.76 0.52 3.29
N PHE A 211 23.92 1.58 4.09
CA PHE A 211 24.86 2.67 3.78
C PHE A 211 26.30 2.21 3.99
N ASP A 212 26.89 1.57 2.98
CA ASP A 212 28.27 1.14 2.94
C ASP A 212 29.05 1.79 1.77
N ASN A 213 30.31 1.38 1.56
CA ASN A 213 31.16 1.90 0.49
C ASN A 213 30.97 1.16 -0.85
N ASP A 214 30.06 0.18 -0.92
CA ASP A 214 29.87 -0.65 -2.10
C ASP A 214 28.93 0.02 -3.10
N VAL A 215 29.53 0.74 -4.06
CA VAL A 215 28.82 1.46 -5.11
C VAL A 215 27.97 0.52 -5.98
N GLN A 216 28.43 -0.71 -6.22
CA GLN A 216 27.67 -1.68 -7.01
C GLN A 216 26.43 -2.15 -6.25
N ARG A 217 26.57 -2.45 -4.96
CA ARG A 217 25.43 -2.82 -4.10
C ARG A 217 24.40 -1.72 -4.00
N ARG A 218 24.83 -0.46 -3.85
CA ARG A 218 23.93 0.70 -3.89
C ARG A 218 23.13 0.74 -5.17
N LYS A 219 23.80 0.62 -6.32
CA LYS A 219 23.13 0.64 -7.62
C LYS A 219 22.12 -0.49 -7.75
N VAL A 220 22.50 -1.71 -7.37
CA VAL A 220 21.61 -2.88 -7.37
C VAL A 220 20.39 -2.66 -6.48
N ALA A 221 20.57 -2.08 -5.29
CA ALA A 221 19.46 -1.83 -4.36
C ALA A 221 18.48 -0.78 -4.89
N ILE A 222 18.97 0.31 -5.47
CA ILE A 222 18.12 1.35 -6.08
C ILE A 222 17.38 0.80 -7.31
N ASP A 223 18.08 0.09 -8.20
CA ASP A 223 17.49 -0.51 -9.42
C ASP A 223 16.47 -1.62 -9.11
N ARG A 224 16.50 -2.17 -7.89
CA ARG A 224 15.57 -3.19 -7.41
C ARG A 224 14.20 -2.61 -7.01
N VAL A 225 14.14 -1.34 -6.59
CA VAL A 225 12.89 -0.71 -6.15
C VAL A 225 11.97 -0.48 -7.34
N LYS A 226 10.94 -1.32 -7.48
CA LYS A 226 10.02 -1.33 -8.63
C LYS A 226 8.58 -1.68 -8.28
N HIS A 227 8.20 -1.60 -7.01
CA HIS A 227 6.84 -1.90 -6.56
C HIS A 227 6.04 -0.64 -6.32
N TYR A 228 4.76 -0.73 -6.68
CA TYR A 228 3.83 0.37 -6.61
C TYR A 228 2.55 -0.08 -5.91
N ILE A 229 1.93 0.86 -5.20
CA ILE A 229 0.58 0.68 -4.65
C ILE A 229 -0.41 1.59 -5.37
N PHE A 230 -1.62 1.11 -5.58
CA PHE A 230 -2.72 1.87 -6.16
C PHE A 230 -3.64 2.41 -5.07
N SER A 231 -3.12 3.35 -4.29
CA SER A 231 -3.77 4.00 -3.16
C SER A 231 -2.92 5.19 -2.70
N GLU A 232 -3.49 6.09 -1.90
CA GLU A 232 -2.72 7.16 -1.26
C GLU A 232 -1.49 6.59 -0.54
N PRO A 233 -0.28 7.18 -0.68
CA PRO A 233 0.95 6.64 -0.11
C PRO A 233 0.99 6.85 1.41
N THR A 234 0.16 6.13 2.14
CA THR A 234 -0.04 6.22 3.60
C THR A 234 -0.11 4.83 4.19
N TYR A 235 -0.04 4.70 5.52
CA TYR A 235 -0.22 3.40 6.18
C TYR A 235 -1.53 2.72 5.76
N ARG A 236 -2.65 3.45 5.83
CA ARG A 236 -3.97 2.92 5.47
C ARG A 236 -4.08 2.62 3.98
N GLY A 237 -3.45 3.43 3.14
CA GLY A 237 -3.43 3.16 1.70
C GLY A 237 -2.63 1.91 1.37
N LEU A 238 -1.49 1.70 2.02
CA LEU A 238 -0.70 0.48 1.93
C LEU A 238 -1.51 -0.72 2.41
N GLU A 239 -2.13 -0.67 3.60
CA GLU A 239 -2.97 -1.75 4.13
C GLU A 239 -4.09 -2.16 3.16
N ILE A 240 -4.84 -1.17 2.63
CA ILE A 240 -5.90 -1.43 1.64
C ILE A 240 -5.30 -2.11 0.40
N SER A 241 -4.10 -1.71 0.01
CA SER A 241 -3.41 -2.26 -1.15
C SER A 241 -2.99 -3.70 -0.91
N VAL A 242 -2.47 -4.04 0.28
CA VAL A 242 -2.13 -5.41 0.68
C VAL A 242 -3.36 -6.31 0.66
N ARG A 243 -4.46 -5.87 1.30
CA ARG A 243 -5.71 -6.63 1.35
C ARG A 243 -6.35 -6.83 -0.03
N ASN A 244 -6.00 -5.99 -1.01
CA ASN A 244 -6.53 -6.05 -2.38
C ASN A 244 -5.39 -6.16 -3.42
N HIS A 245 -4.30 -6.83 -3.07
CA HIS A 245 -3.02 -6.76 -3.79
C HIS A 245 -3.13 -7.11 -5.28
N LYS A 246 -4.03 -8.04 -5.67
CA LYS A 246 -4.25 -8.42 -7.08
C LYS A 246 -4.59 -7.23 -7.99
N THR A 247 -5.17 -6.17 -7.44
CA THR A 247 -5.59 -4.97 -8.20
C THR A 247 -4.91 -3.69 -7.75
N ARG A 248 -4.22 -3.73 -6.60
CA ARG A 248 -3.66 -2.54 -5.95
C ARG A 248 -2.18 -2.63 -5.64
N MET A 249 -1.52 -3.73 -5.97
CA MET A 249 -0.07 -3.85 -5.92
C MET A 249 0.42 -4.35 -7.27
N ALA A 250 1.49 -3.76 -7.76
CA ALA A 250 2.04 -4.11 -9.06
C ALA A 250 3.54 -3.87 -9.09
N HIS A 251 4.25 -4.74 -9.79
CA HIS A 251 5.59 -4.43 -10.26
C HIS A 251 5.51 -3.41 -11.41
N GLU A 252 6.57 -2.63 -11.64
CA GLU A 252 6.65 -1.59 -12.67
C GLU A 252 6.20 -2.07 -14.06
N SER A 253 6.58 -3.29 -14.44
CA SER A 253 6.22 -3.91 -15.73
C SER A 253 4.73 -4.25 -15.87
N GLU A 254 3.97 -4.20 -14.77
CA GLU A 254 2.55 -4.58 -14.70
C GLU A 254 1.64 -3.36 -14.61
N LEU A 255 2.22 -2.15 -14.57
CA LEU A 255 1.49 -0.90 -14.45
C LEU A 255 0.64 -0.65 -15.69
N ILE A 256 -0.68 -0.71 -15.52
CA ILE A 256 -1.63 -0.38 -16.57
C ILE A 256 -1.85 1.14 -16.57
N SER A 257 -1.41 1.80 -17.64
CA SER A 257 -1.76 3.20 -17.87
C SER A 257 -3.14 3.30 -18.52
N ARG A 258 -4.11 3.83 -17.77
CA ARG A 258 -5.43 4.16 -18.33
C ARG A 258 -5.32 5.46 -19.14
N GLY A 259 -5.40 5.34 -20.47
CA GLY A 259 -5.29 6.50 -21.37
C GLY A 259 -6.57 7.33 -21.51
N LYS A 260 -7.71 6.87 -20.98
CA LYS A 260 -9.01 7.54 -21.05
C LYS A 260 -9.69 7.57 -19.68
N TYR A 261 -9.76 8.74 -19.04
CA TYR A 261 -10.43 8.92 -17.75
C TYR A 261 -10.84 10.38 -17.51
N LEU A 262 -11.81 10.57 -16.60
CA LEU A 262 -12.16 11.89 -16.09
C LEU A 262 -11.15 12.26 -15.00
N GLU A 263 -10.54 13.42 -15.12
CA GLU A 263 -9.49 13.88 -14.21
C GLU A 263 -10.08 14.62 -13.02
N SER A 264 -10.95 15.60 -13.27
CA SER A 264 -11.57 16.39 -12.22
C SER A 264 -12.88 17.02 -12.70
N ILE A 265 -13.70 17.41 -11.73
CA ILE A 265 -14.95 18.12 -11.95
C ILE A 265 -14.88 19.42 -11.16
N LYS A 266 -14.93 20.55 -11.85
CA LYS A 266 -15.04 21.85 -11.23
C LYS A 266 -16.52 22.27 -11.18
N ILE A 267 -16.97 22.60 -9.97
CA ILE A 267 -18.29 23.16 -9.69
C ILE A 267 -18.09 24.65 -9.50
N HIS A 268 -18.68 25.46 -10.38
CA HIS A 268 -18.56 26.91 -10.28
C HIS A 268 -19.45 27.48 -9.18
N ASN A 269 -18.96 28.54 -8.55
CA ASN A 269 -19.73 29.35 -7.62
C ASN A 269 -21.08 29.76 -8.25
N ASN A 270 -22.17 29.53 -7.53
CA ASN A 270 -23.51 29.88 -7.95
C ASN A 270 -24.42 30.11 -6.73
N LYS A 271 -25.71 30.39 -6.97
CA LYS A 271 -26.68 30.65 -5.90
C LYS A 271 -26.80 29.53 -4.85
N ASN A 272 -26.46 28.29 -5.22
CA ASN A 272 -26.55 27.11 -4.36
C ASN A 272 -25.20 26.66 -3.79
N PHE A 273 -24.09 26.94 -4.49
CA PHE A 273 -22.73 26.56 -4.08
C PHE A 273 -21.90 27.81 -3.87
N ARG A 274 -21.56 28.11 -2.61
CA ARG A 274 -20.64 29.22 -2.29
C ARG A 274 -19.22 28.76 -2.58
N ASN A 275 -18.55 29.50 -3.47
CA ASN A 275 -17.19 29.27 -3.97
C ASN A 275 -17.09 28.20 -5.07
N ASP A 276 -16.04 28.34 -5.87
CA ASP A 276 -15.60 27.29 -6.79
C ASP A 276 -15.09 26.10 -5.97
N MET A 277 -15.47 24.89 -6.38
CA MET A 277 -15.00 23.63 -5.79
C MET A 277 -14.48 22.72 -6.89
N THR A 278 -13.33 22.10 -6.69
CA THR A 278 -12.79 21.07 -7.60
C THR A 278 -12.82 19.72 -6.92
N LEU A 279 -13.46 18.75 -7.56
CA LEU A 279 -13.45 17.34 -7.18
C LEU A 279 -12.41 16.62 -8.03
N GLU A 280 -11.33 16.16 -7.41
CA GLU A 280 -10.35 15.30 -8.06
C GLU A 280 -10.89 13.87 -8.18
N LEU A 281 -10.74 13.27 -9.35
CA LEU A 281 -11.23 11.92 -9.63
C LEU A 281 -10.08 10.93 -9.77
N SER A 282 -10.29 9.72 -9.25
CA SER A 282 -9.43 8.58 -9.51
C SER A 282 -9.62 8.08 -10.94
N PRO A 283 -8.55 7.71 -11.67
CA PRO A 283 -8.68 7.05 -12.98
C PRO A 283 -9.25 5.63 -12.88
N ALA A 284 -9.38 5.09 -11.66
CA ALA A 284 -9.95 3.76 -11.41
C ALA A 284 -11.44 3.83 -11.02
N LEU A 285 -11.73 3.88 -9.72
CA LEU A 285 -13.09 3.83 -9.18
C LEU A 285 -13.37 5.11 -8.40
N ASN A 286 -14.50 5.74 -8.73
CA ASN A 286 -15.05 6.87 -7.98
C ASN A 286 -16.42 6.45 -7.45
N VAL A 287 -16.68 6.68 -6.16
CA VAL A 287 -17.93 6.29 -5.50
C VAL A 287 -18.57 7.53 -4.88
N ILE A 288 -19.86 7.76 -5.16
CA ILE A 288 -20.64 8.87 -4.59
C ILE A 288 -21.52 8.31 -3.47
N ILE A 289 -21.19 8.65 -2.22
CA ILE A 289 -21.85 8.15 -1.01
C ILE A 289 -22.54 9.31 -0.27
N GLY A 290 -23.65 9.05 0.42
CA GLY A 290 -24.40 10.07 1.16
C GLY A 290 -25.82 9.63 1.54
N GLY A 291 -26.45 10.36 2.45
CA GLY A 291 -27.80 10.07 2.94
C GLY A 291 -28.91 10.19 1.89
N SER A 292 -30.13 9.75 2.20
CA SER A 292 -31.28 9.92 1.31
C SER A 292 -31.52 11.41 1.01
N GLY A 293 -31.84 11.74 -0.24
CA GLY A 293 -32.08 13.12 -0.66
C GLY A 293 -30.84 14.01 -0.80
N SER A 294 -29.62 13.52 -0.54
CA SER A 294 -28.39 14.34 -0.56
C SER A 294 -27.89 14.77 -1.96
N GLY A 295 -28.62 14.46 -3.03
CA GLY A 295 -28.24 14.85 -4.40
C GLY A 295 -27.29 13.89 -5.13
N LYS A 296 -27.03 12.67 -4.64
CA LYS A 296 -26.14 11.69 -5.32
C LYS A 296 -26.53 11.41 -6.77
N THR A 297 -27.79 11.03 -6.98
CA THR A 297 -28.34 10.76 -8.32
C THR A 297 -28.33 12.01 -9.19
N LEU A 298 -28.50 13.20 -8.59
CA LEU A 298 -28.44 14.46 -9.31
C LEU A 298 -27.02 14.70 -9.85
N LEU A 299 -26.00 14.58 -9.00
CA LEU A 299 -24.60 14.73 -9.40
C LEU A 299 -24.20 13.70 -10.47
N LEU A 300 -24.55 12.43 -10.26
CA LEU A 300 -24.25 11.36 -11.22
C LEU A 300 -24.94 11.61 -12.57
N ASN A 301 -26.21 12.05 -12.55
CA ASN A 301 -26.94 12.38 -13.76
C ASN A 301 -26.29 13.57 -14.49
N GLU A 302 -25.80 14.58 -13.77
CA GLU A 302 -25.17 15.74 -14.41
C GLU A 302 -23.86 15.40 -15.10
N ILE A 303 -23.04 14.55 -14.47
CA ILE A 303 -21.82 14.02 -15.09
C ILE A 303 -22.20 13.22 -16.34
N PHE A 304 -23.15 12.30 -16.21
CA PHE A 304 -23.60 11.45 -17.31
C PHE A 304 -24.16 12.27 -18.49
N ARG A 305 -24.99 13.28 -18.21
CA ARG A 305 -25.52 14.22 -19.21
C ARG A 305 -24.43 15.03 -19.88
N SER A 306 -23.47 15.54 -19.11
CA SER A 306 -22.37 16.35 -19.66
C SER A 306 -21.56 15.57 -20.70
N ILE A 307 -21.46 14.25 -20.53
CA ILE A 307 -20.72 13.36 -21.45
C ILE A 307 -21.62 12.88 -22.61
N THR A 308 -22.85 12.46 -22.32
CA THR A 308 -23.72 11.73 -23.28
C THR A 308 -24.84 12.57 -23.91
N GLY A 309 -25.10 13.77 -23.39
CA GLY A 309 -26.26 14.60 -23.73
C GLY A 309 -27.60 14.05 -23.23
N ASN A 310 -27.62 12.93 -22.49
CA ASN A 310 -28.83 12.21 -22.11
C ASN A 310 -28.97 12.08 -20.59
N ASP A 311 -30.21 12.00 -20.09
CA ASP A 311 -30.49 11.59 -18.70
C ASP A 311 -30.26 10.07 -18.50
N LEU A 312 -29.87 9.69 -17.29
CA LEU A 312 -29.85 8.30 -16.80
C LEU A 312 -31.24 7.65 -16.93
N LYS A 313 -31.30 6.33 -17.17
CA LYS A 313 -32.58 5.63 -17.37
C LYS A 313 -33.52 5.76 -16.17
N ASP A 314 -32.99 5.61 -14.97
CA ASP A 314 -33.78 5.69 -13.73
C ASP A 314 -34.32 7.10 -13.46
N VAL A 315 -33.67 8.13 -14.01
CA VAL A 315 -34.15 9.52 -13.94
C VAL A 315 -35.26 9.73 -14.98
N LYS A 316 -35.10 9.21 -16.21
CA LYS A 316 -36.11 9.29 -17.28
C LYS A 316 -37.43 8.62 -16.87
N ASN A 317 -37.37 7.41 -16.31
CA ASN A 317 -38.56 6.64 -15.93
C ASN A 317 -39.41 7.30 -14.83
N ASN A 318 -38.81 8.13 -13.98
CA ASN A 318 -39.51 8.85 -12.91
C ASN A 318 -40.14 10.19 -13.36
N SER A 319 -39.90 10.62 -14.60
CA SER A 319 -40.47 11.86 -15.12
C SER A 319 -41.91 11.64 -15.63
N LYS A 320 -42.90 12.20 -14.92
CA LYS A 320 -44.34 12.04 -15.22
C LYS A 320 -44.86 12.88 -16.41
N LYS A 321 -44.03 13.72 -17.04
CA LYS A 321 -44.42 14.58 -18.19
C LYS A 321 -43.62 14.23 -19.43
N LYS A 322 -44.31 13.83 -20.51
CA LYS A 322 -43.73 13.66 -21.85
C LYS A 322 -43.10 14.99 -22.30
N GLY A 323 -41.78 15.00 -22.47
CA GLY A 323 -41.06 16.06 -23.19
C GLY A 323 -40.34 17.11 -22.35
N GLU A 324 -40.58 17.20 -21.04
CA GLU A 324 -39.83 18.09 -20.15
C GLU A 324 -39.05 17.26 -19.13
N SER A 325 -37.72 17.28 -19.25
CA SER A 325 -36.85 16.66 -18.25
C SER A 325 -37.10 17.37 -16.91
N ALA A 326 -37.64 16.64 -15.92
CA ALA A 326 -37.84 17.08 -14.53
C ALA A 326 -36.54 17.55 -13.83
N TYR A 327 -35.44 17.44 -14.55
CA TYR A 327 -34.10 17.89 -14.25
C TYR A 327 -33.93 19.41 -14.39
N PHE A 328 -34.32 20.01 -15.53
CA PHE A 328 -34.05 21.44 -15.81
C PHE A 328 -34.80 22.37 -14.85
N SER A 329 -35.94 21.93 -14.33
CA SER A 329 -36.66 22.65 -13.27
C SER A 329 -35.88 22.71 -11.94
N LYS A 330 -34.96 21.76 -11.70
CA LYS A 330 -34.15 21.70 -10.48
C LYS A 330 -32.79 22.40 -10.61
N VAL A 331 -32.15 22.32 -11.77
CA VAL A 331 -30.74 22.75 -11.94
C VAL A 331 -30.57 24.02 -12.78
N GLY A 332 -31.60 24.41 -13.55
CA GLY A 332 -31.53 25.53 -14.50
C GLY A 332 -30.87 25.15 -15.82
N LYS A 333 -30.69 26.14 -16.72
CA LYS A 333 -30.15 25.93 -18.09
C LYS A 333 -28.64 26.12 -18.23
N GLY A 334 -27.94 26.56 -17.17
CA GLY A 334 -26.50 26.80 -17.20
C GLY A 334 -25.69 25.51 -16.99
N ALA A 335 -24.48 25.47 -17.54
CA ALA A 335 -23.54 24.38 -17.24
C ALA A 335 -23.10 24.48 -15.77
N LEU A 336 -23.49 23.49 -14.95
CA LEU A 336 -23.15 23.44 -13.53
C LEU A 336 -21.71 22.94 -13.29
N LEU A 337 -21.22 22.09 -14.20
CA LEU A 337 -19.95 21.36 -14.07
C LEU A 337 -19.03 21.66 -15.25
N GLU A 338 -17.77 21.92 -14.96
CA GLU A 338 -16.67 21.89 -15.92
C GLU A 338 -15.87 20.59 -15.69
N ILE A 339 -15.91 19.68 -16.66
CA ILE A 339 -15.22 18.38 -16.58
C ILE A 339 -13.88 18.48 -17.30
N LYS A 340 -12.80 18.10 -16.61
CA LYS A 340 -11.49 17.84 -17.21
C LYS A 340 -11.28 16.35 -17.40
N SER A 341 -10.64 15.98 -18.50
CA SER A 341 -10.39 14.57 -18.83
C SER A 341 -9.05 14.38 -19.50
N VAL A 342 -8.59 13.14 -19.52
CA VAL A 342 -7.40 12.70 -20.26
C VAL A 342 -7.84 11.65 -21.28
N PRO A 343 -7.67 11.87 -22.59
CA PRO A 343 -7.33 13.15 -23.22
C PRO A 343 -8.43 14.19 -22.98
N ASN A 344 -8.15 15.48 -23.24
CA ASN A 344 -9.08 16.61 -23.03
C ASN A 344 -10.24 16.64 -24.05
N ASN A 345 -10.92 15.52 -24.21
CA ASN A 345 -12.05 15.31 -25.11
C ASN A 345 -12.94 14.17 -24.58
N TYR A 346 -13.52 14.35 -23.38
CA TYR A 346 -14.41 13.34 -22.78
C TYR A 346 -15.68 13.05 -23.60
N LYS A 347 -16.03 13.91 -24.57
CA LYS A 347 -17.20 13.71 -25.44
C LYS A 347 -17.09 12.48 -26.34
N GLU A 348 -15.87 11.99 -26.57
CA GLU A 348 -15.62 10.74 -27.30
C GLU A 348 -15.62 9.49 -26.39
N PHE A 349 -15.80 9.67 -25.08
CA PHE A 349 -15.78 8.53 -24.17
C PHE A 349 -17.04 7.72 -24.35
N LYS A 350 -16.87 6.42 -24.59
CA LYS A 350 -17.98 5.48 -24.53
C LYS A 350 -18.41 5.32 -23.07
N VAL A 351 -19.57 5.86 -22.74
CA VAL A 351 -20.18 5.69 -21.41
C VAL A 351 -21.16 4.53 -21.46
N VAL A 352 -21.05 3.62 -20.50
CA VAL A 352 -21.97 2.49 -20.35
C VAL A 352 -22.66 2.62 -18.99
N GLU A 353 -23.98 2.71 -19.03
CA GLU A 353 -24.83 2.58 -17.84
C GLU A 353 -25.08 1.09 -17.60
N ILE A 354 -24.62 0.58 -16.46
CA ILE A 354 -24.84 -0.81 -16.04
C ILE A 354 -25.96 -0.81 -15.00
N PRO A 355 -27.23 -1.06 -15.38
CA PRO A 355 -28.33 -1.11 -14.42
C PRO A 355 -28.24 -2.36 -13.54
N ASN A 356 -28.52 -2.22 -12.24
CA ASN A 356 -28.76 -3.30 -11.29
C ASN A 356 -27.80 -4.51 -11.38
N ILE A 357 -26.58 -4.37 -10.87
CA ILE A 357 -25.67 -5.52 -10.65
C ILE A 357 -26.22 -6.49 -9.57
N TYR A 358 -27.23 -6.10 -8.79
CA TYR A 358 -27.82 -6.92 -7.73
C TYR A 358 -28.87 -7.96 -8.18
N LEU A 359 -29.06 -8.21 -9.48
CA LEU A 359 -29.97 -9.22 -9.99
C LEU A 359 -29.22 -10.35 -10.70
N LYS A 360 -28.53 -11.20 -9.91
CA LYS A 360 -28.22 -12.64 -10.16
C LYS A 360 -26.99 -13.06 -9.33
N PHE A 361 -27.17 -13.21 -8.03
CA PHE A 361 -26.53 -14.31 -7.31
C PHE A 361 -27.67 -15.21 -6.82
N TYR A 362 -28.25 -15.93 -7.78
CA TYR A 362 -28.95 -17.19 -7.49
C TYR A 362 -27.96 -18.28 -7.88
N ILE A 363 -27.27 -18.83 -6.89
CA ILE A 363 -27.06 -20.28 -6.74
C ILE A 363 -27.20 -20.55 -5.25
#